data_AF-C6KVJ5-F1
#
_entry.id   AF-C6KVJ5-F1
#
_cell.length_a   1.000
_cell.length_b   1.000
_cell.length_c   1.000
_cell.angle_alpha   90.00
_cell.angle_beta   90.00
_cell.angle_gamma   90.00
#
_symmetry.space_group_name_H-M   'P 1'
#
loop_
_entity.id
_entity.type
_entity.pdbx_description
1 polymer ?
#
loop_
_entity_poly.entity_id
_entity_poly.type
_entity_poly.pdbx_seq_one_letter_code
_entity_poly.pdbx_strand_id
1 'polypeptide(L)'
;MAARLEEIKNGASVRGIVSAQAVHVISVDWIGDQAISVVFRDHNGTVAEAVLYRDDEHRLEVEQSGRPWSFDADGALLRLVTEANRIKLAHYFDPYLAIHTSLVDPLPHQISAVYGEMLPRQPLRFLLADDPGAGKTIMAGLLIKELIARSDLERCLVVAPGSLVEQWQDELGQKFNLEFDILSRDMIENSRSGNPFSDRDRLIVRLDVLARNEELQEKLMSAREWDLIICDEAHRMSATYFGGEVKYTRRYQVGQKLGQVGRHAL
;
A
#
# COMPACT_ATOMS: atom_id res chain seq x y z
N MET A 1 31.27 4.22 19.87
CA MET A 1 30.11 5.12 20.13
C MET A 1 29.66 4.81 21.53
N ALA A 2 29.42 5.83 22.36
CA ALA A 2 28.87 5.63 23.70
C ALA A 2 27.53 4.90 23.59
N ALA A 3 27.40 3.76 24.28
CA ALA A 3 26.21 2.96 24.28
C ALA A 3 25.19 3.52 25.27
N ARG A 4 23.90 3.50 24.89
CA ARG A 4 22.83 3.86 25.82
C ARG A 4 22.46 2.68 26.71
N LEU A 5 21.87 2.94 27.88
CA LEU A 5 21.42 1.85 28.77
C LEU A 5 20.42 0.91 28.07
N GLU A 6 19.62 1.41 27.13
CA GLU A 6 18.65 0.61 26.38
C GLU A 6 19.29 -0.41 25.42
N GLU A 7 20.57 -0.24 25.09
CA GLU A 7 21.34 -1.13 24.20
C GLU A 7 21.98 -2.30 24.97
N ILE A 8 22.02 -2.24 26.30
CA ILE A 8 22.58 -3.27 27.16
C ILE A 8 21.51 -4.34 27.41
N LYS A 9 21.64 -5.48 26.72
CA LYS A 9 20.72 -6.61 26.82
C LYS A 9 21.39 -7.86 27.39
N ASN A 10 20.56 -8.80 27.85
CA ASN A 10 21.03 -10.11 28.30
C ASN A 10 21.85 -10.80 27.19
N GLY A 11 23.03 -11.29 27.54
CA GLY A 11 23.97 -11.91 26.60
C GLY A 11 24.78 -10.93 25.75
N ALA A 12 24.70 -9.63 25.99
CA ALA A 12 25.56 -8.65 25.32
C ALA A 12 26.99 -8.68 25.89
N SER A 13 27.95 -8.29 25.06
CA SER A 13 29.33 -8.04 25.49
C SER A 13 29.55 -6.52 25.57
N VAL A 14 29.85 -6.02 26.77
CA VAL A 14 29.91 -4.57 27.07
C VAL A 14 31.24 -4.22 27.73
N ARG A 15 31.94 -3.21 27.21
CA ARG A 15 33.15 -2.63 27.80
C ARG A 15 32.77 -1.42 28.67
N GLY A 16 33.51 -1.21 29.77
CA GLY A 16 33.37 -0.01 30.60
C GLY A 16 32.47 -0.13 31.84
N ILE A 17 31.96 -1.34 32.15
CA ILE A 17 31.15 -1.58 33.36
C ILE A 17 32.03 -1.57 34.63
N VAL A 18 33.18 -2.25 34.59
CA VAL A 18 34.16 -2.29 35.70
C VAL A 18 35.54 -1.84 35.25
N SER A 19 35.93 -2.22 34.05
CA SER A 19 37.24 -1.92 33.47
C SER A 19 37.13 -1.72 31.96
N ALA A 20 38.26 -1.39 31.32
CA ALA A 20 38.37 -1.31 29.86
C ALA A 20 38.26 -2.68 29.15
N GLN A 21 38.05 -3.77 29.88
CA GLN A 21 37.81 -5.09 29.31
C GLN A 21 36.31 -5.32 29.10
N ALA A 22 35.94 -6.06 28.05
CA ALA A 22 34.55 -6.38 27.72
C ALA A 22 34.00 -7.50 28.62
N VAL A 23 32.91 -7.26 29.34
CA VAL A 23 32.27 -8.26 30.19
C VAL A 23 31.03 -8.83 29.52
N HIS A 24 30.71 -10.09 29.84
CA HIS A 24 29.52 -10.74 29.30
C HIS A 24 28.33 -10.53 30.25
N VAL A 25 27.29 -9.85 29.77
CA VAL A 25 26.09 -9.55 30.54
C VAL A 25 25.24 -10.81 30.68
N ILE A 26 24.96 -11.21 31.93
CA ILE A 26 24.13 -12.36 32.26
C ILE A 26 22.66 -11.94 32.40
N SER A 27 22.40 -10.91 33.20
CA SER A 27 21.05 -10.36 33.41
C SER A 27 21.09 -8.84 33.58
N VAL A 28 20.00 -8.19 33.20
CA VAL A 28 19.77 -6.74 33.32
C VAL A 28 18.38 -6.51 33.88
N ASP A 29 18.30 -5.77 34.99
CA ASP A 29 17.05 -5.40 35.64
C ASP A 29 16.96 -3.87 35.79
N TRP A 30 15.87 -3.27 35.34
CA TRP A 30 15.66 -1.82 35.43
C TRP A 30 15.30 -1.39 36.85
N ILE A 31 15.97 -0.33 37.34
CA ILE A 31 15.65 0.35 38.59
C ILE A 31 15.09 1.73 38.23
N GLY A 32 13.77 1.81 38.06
CA GLY A 32 13.12 3.01 37.52
C GLY A 32 13.49 3.24 36.05
N ASP A 33 13.65 4.50 35.64
CA ASP A 33 13.94 4.94 34.27
C ASP A 33 15.36 5.52 34.09
N GLN A 34 16.13 5.59 35.18
CA GLN A 34 17.44 6.26 35.25
C GLN A 34 18.62 5.32 35.51
N ALA A 35 18.36 4.05 35.86
CA ALA A 35 19.41 3.09 36.19
C ALA A 35 19.03 1.65 35.86
N ILE A 36 20.05 0.82 35.63
CA ILE A 36 19.93 -0.64 35.47
C ILE A 36 20.88 -1.34 36.45
N SER A 37 20.44 -2.44 37.07
CA SER A 37 21.34 -3.40 37.70
C SER A 37 21.76 -4.44 36.67
N VAL A 38 23.07 -4.64 36.52
CA VAL A 38 23.65 -5.57 35.56
C VAL A 38 24.46 -6.62 36.30
N VAL A 39 24.10 -7.89 36.13
CA VAL A 39 24.92 -9.02 36.54
C VAL A 39 25.76 -9.44 35.34
N PHE A 40 27.08 -9.46 35.47
CA PHE A 40 28.00 -9.77 34.38
C PHE A 40 29.06 -10.78 34.81
N ARG A 41 29.66 -11.44 33.81
CA ARG A 41 30.80 -12.33 33.95
C ARG A 41 32.02 -11.69 33.31
N ASP A 42 33.10 -11.56 34.07
CA ASP A 42 34.39 -11.11 33.55
C ASP A 42 35.13 -12.26 32.81
N HIS A 43 36.21 -11.94 32.09
CA HIS A 43 37.08 -12.90 31.39
C HIS A 43 37.63 -13.99 32.30
N ASN A 44 37.81 -13.68 33.58
CA ASN A 44 38.28 -14.62 34.60
C ASN A 44 37.18 -15.58 35.09
N GLY A 45 35.95 -15.46 34.59
CA GLY A 45 34.81 -16.29 34.95
C GLY A 45 34.07 -15.86 36.23
N THR A 46 34.57 -14.84 36.92
CA THR A 46 33.93 -14.26 38.12
C THR A 46 32.63 -13.56 37.74
N VAL A 47 31.56 -13.85 38.49
CA VAL A 47 30.26 -13.18 38.36
C VAL A 47 30.18 -12.06 39.38
N ALA A 48 29.80 -10.87 38.94
CA ALA A 48 29.62 -9.70 39.79
C ALA A 48 28.39 -8.90 39.34
N GLU A 49 27.91 -8.03 40.23
CA GLU A 49 26.78 -7.14 40.01
C GLU A 49 27.26 -5.70 40.06
N ALA A 50 26.77 -4.85 39.15
CA ALA A 50 27.01 -3.41 39.15
C ALA A 50 25.74 -2.66 38.77
N VAL A 51 25.53 -1.50 39.40
CA VAL A 51 24.47 -0.56 39.03
C VAL A 51 25.05 0.48 38.07
N LEU A 52 24.41 0.66 36.93
CA LEU A 52 24.77 1.66 35.91
C LEU A 52 23.70 2.73 35.85
N TYR A 53 24.13 3.99 35.91
CA TYR A 53 23.25 5.16 35.79
C TYR A 53 23.34 5.75 34.38
N ARG A 54 22.36 6.58 33.98
CA ARG A 54 22.42 7.29 32.68
C ARG A 54 23.70 8.12 32.51
N ASP A 55 24.21 8.69 33.60
CA ASP A 55 25.48 9.42 33.59
C ASP A 55 26.66 8.52 33.21
N ASP A 56 26.57 7.20 33.35
CA ASP A 56 27.62 6.25 32.99
C ASP A 56 27.60 5.87 31.49
N GLU A 57 26.60 6.28 30.70
CA GLU A 57 26.50 5.93 29.27
C GLU A 57 27.75 6.34 28.47
N HIS A 58 28.41 7.44 28.84
CA HIS A 58 29.60 7.95 28.15
C HIS A 58 30.81 7.00 28.20
N ARG A 59 30.89 6.12 29.20
CA ARG A 59 32.00 5.16 29.35
C ARG A 59 31.69 3.76 28.83
N LEU A 60 30.44 3.51 28.40
CA LEU A 60 29.98 2.18 28.00
C LEU A 60 30.11 2.01 26.48
N GLU A 61 30.65 0.87 26.06
CA GLU A 61 30.70 0.48 24.65
C GLU A 61 30.18 -0.95 24.48
N VAL A 62 29.13 -1.14 23.68
CA VAL A 62 28.58 -2.47 23.37
C VAL A 62 29.34 -3.04 22.17
N GLU A 63 30.13 -4.09 22.40
CA GLU A 63 30.90 -4.77 21.34
C GLU A 63 30.04 -5.79 20.58
N GLN A 64 29.08 -6.41 21.24
CA GLN A 64 28.15 -7.35 20.63
C GLN A 64 26.76 -7.20 21.25
N SER A 65 25.80 -6.75 20.45
CA SER A 65 24.41 -6.57 20.86
C SER A 65 23.71 -7.93 20.97
N GLY A 66 23.77 -8.56 22.15
CA GLY A 66 23.00 -9.75 22.50
C GLY A 66 23.22 -10.97 21.60
N ARG A 67 22.42 -12.03 21.85
CA ARG A 67 22.36 -13.21 20.97
C ARG A 67 21.42 -12.94 19.79
N PRO A 68 21.78 -13.31 18.56
CA PRO A 68 20.78 -13.49 17.51
C PRO A 68 19.76 -14.53 18.01
N TRP A 69 18.46 -14.26 17.86
CA TRP A 69 17.36 -15.15 18.29
C TRP A 69 17.16 -15.27 19.82
N SER A 70 17.37 -14.21 20.59
CA SER A 70 17.12 -14.18 22.04
C SER A 70 15.63 -14.32 22.44
N PHE A 71 14.69 -14.23 21.50
CA PHE A 71 13.23 -14.25 21.75
C PHE A 71 12.77 -13.29 22.87
N ASP A 72 13.55 -12.23 23.12
CA ASP A 72 13.34 -11.18 24.10
C ASP A 72 12.49 -10.02 23.56
N ALA A 73 11.98 -10.16 22.33
CA ALA A 73 11.05 -9.19 21.76
C ALA A 73 9.76 -9.13 22.59
N ASP A 74 9.14 -7.95 22.63
CA ASP A 74 7.85 -7.78 23.28
C ASP A 74 6.82 -8.77 22.70
N GLY A 75 6.33 -9.68 23.53
CA GLY A 75 5.34 -10.69 23.14
C GLY A 75 4.02 -10.09 22.67
N ALA A 76 3.64 -8.92 23.18
CA ALA A 76 2.46 -8.20 22.72
C ALA A 76 2.67 -7.68 21.28
N LEU A 77 3.85 -7.11 21.00
CA LEU A 77 4.21 -6.67 19.66
C LEU A 77 4.29 -7.85 18.68
N LEU A 78 4.89 -8.97 19.09
CA LEU A 78 4.93 -10.19 18.28
C LEU A 78 3.52 -10.66 17.92
N ARG A 79 2.61 -10.74 18.90
CA ARG A 79 1.22 -11.12 18.66
C ARG A 79 0.54 -10.17 17.68
N LEU A 80 0.72 -8.85 17.83
CA LEU A 80 0.15 -7.85 16.93
C LEU A 80 0.66 -8.04 15.49
N VAL A 81 1.96 -8.23 15.31
CA VAL A 81 2.57 -8.45 13.99
C VAL A 81 2.10 -9.77 13.38
N THR A 82 1.95 -10.84 14.17
CA THR A 82 1.43 -12.12 13.69
C THR A 82 -0.03 -12.00 13.24
N GLU A 83 -0.89 -11.35 14.02
CA GLU A 83 -2.28 -11.13 13.62
C GLU A 83 -2.40 -10.23 12.39
N ALA A 84 -1.60 -9.16 12.31
CA ALA A 84 -1.54 -8.29 11.14
C ALA A 84 -1.15 -9.08 9.88
N ASN A 85 -0.15 -9.96 9.96
CA ASN A 85 0.24 -10.82 8.85
C ASN A 85 -0.85 -11.85 8.50
N ARG A 86 -1.53 -12.43 9.49
CA ARG A 86 -2.65 -13.35 9.25
C ARG A 86 -3.78 -12.68 8.47
N ILE A 87 -4.12 -11.44 8.84
CA ILE A 87 -5.15 -10.65 8.14
C ILE A 87 -4.67 -10.29 6.72
N LYS A 88 -3.42 -9.81 6.59
CA LYS A 88 -2.82 -9.45 5.30
C LYS A 88 -2.81 -10.63 4.31
N LEU A 89 -2.57 -11.84 4.82
CA LEU A 89 -2.49 -13.07 4.03
C LEU A 89 -3.83 -13.81 3.94
N ALA A 90 -4.92 -13.24 4.43
CA ALA A 90 -6.23 -13.92 4.44
C ALA A 90 -6.70 -14.34 3.03
N HIS A 91 -6.34 -13.58 1.99
CA HIS A 91 -6.68 -13.88 0.60
C HIS A 91 -6.09 -15.21 0.09
N TYR A 92 -5.04 -15.75 0.73
CA TYR A 92 -4.53 -17.08 0.40
C TYR A 92 -5.48 -18.21 0.83
N PHE A 93 -6.31 -17.96 1.84
CA PHE A 93 -7.22 -18.95 2.42
C PHE A 93 -8.68 -18.69 2.04
N ASP A 94 -8.99 -17.48 1.59
CA ASP A 94 -10.30 -17.09 1.06
C ASP A 94 -10.14 -16.54 -0.37
N PRO A 95 -10.37 -17.36 -1.40
CA PRO A 95 -10.30 -16.92 -2.80
C PRO A 95 -11.32 -15.84 -3.18
N TYR A 96 -12.35 -15.60 -2.35
CA TYR A 96 -13.46 -14.67 -2.60
C TYR A 96 -13.51 -13.55 -1.55
N LEU A 97 -12.36 -13.18 -0.98
CA LEU A 97 -12.26 -12.24 0.13
C LEU A 97 -12.96 -10.90 -0.14
N ALA A 98 -12.90 -10.38 -1.38
CA ALA A 98 -13.58 -9.13 -1.71
C ALA A 98 -15.11 -9.23 -1.66
N ILE A 99 -15.70 -10.40 -1.95
CA ILE A 99 -17.14 -10.62 -1.82
C ILE A 99 -17.53 -10.53 -0.34
N HIS A 100 -16.86 -11.28 0.52
CA HIS A 100 -17.19 -11.37 1.95
C HIS A 100 -16.96 -10.07 2.72
N THR A 101 -16.11 -9.19 2.21
CA THR A 101 -15.79 -7.90 2.85
C THR A 101 -16.55 -6.72 2.24
N SER A 102 -17.40 -6.95 1.22
CA SER A 102 -18.19 -5.91 0.55
C SER A 102 -19.67 -5.98 0.91
N LEU A 103 -20.36 -4.85 0.75
CA LEU A 103 -21.81 -4.73 0.96
C LEU A 103 -22.55 -4.97 -0.37
N VAL A 104 -22.25 -6.11 -1.01
CA VAL A 104 -22.87 -6.52 -2.28
C VAL A 104 -23.22 -8.01 -2.24
N ASP A 105 -24.31 -8.36 -2.93
CA ASP A 105 -24.65 -9.75 -3.25
C ASP A 105 -24.44 -9.96 -4.76
N PRO A 106 -23.23 -10.37 -5.19
CA PRO A 106 -22.92 -10.46 -6.60
C PRO A 106 -23.60 -11.66 -7.25
N LEU A 107 -24.02 -11.47 -8.50
CA LEU A 107 -24.66 -12.51 -9.30
C LEU A 107 -23.63 -13.54 -9.79
N PRO A 108 -24.02 -14.81 -10.05
CA PRO A 108 -23.08 -15.85 -10.45
C PRO A 108 -22.22 -15.50 -11.68
N HIS A 109 -22.78 -14.79 -12.67
CA HIS A 109 -22.00 -14.36 -13.84
C HIS A 109 -20.96 -13.31 -13.50
N GLN A 110 -21.23 -12.43 -12.52
CA GLN A 110 -20.29 -11.41 -12.06
C GLN A 110 -19.12 -12.07 -11.32
N ILE A 111 -19.40 -13.08 -10.50
CA ILE A 111 -18.37 -13.86 -9.80
C ILE A 111 -17.47 -14.56 -10.83
N SER A 112 -18.07 -15.26 -11.80
CA SER A 112 -17.32 -15.95 -12.86
C SER A 112 -16.48 -14.99 -13.69
N ALA A 113 -17.02 -13.82 -14.06
CA ALA A 113 -16.28 -12.80 -14.79
C ALA A 113 -15.08 -12.27 -14.00
N VAL A 114 -15.26 -11.90 -12.73
CA VAL A 114 -14.16 -11.34 -11.93
C VAL A 114 -13.12 -12.40 -11.59
N TYR A 115 -13.53 -13.52 -11.01
CA TYR A 115 -12.60 -14.51 -10.43
C TYR A 115 -12.10 -15.55 -11.44
N GLY A 116 -12.93 -15.90 -12.43
CA GLY A 116 -12.58 -16.87 -13.47
C GLY A 116 -11.85 -16.25 -14.65
N GLU A 117 -12.24 -15.03 -15.04
CA GLU A 117 -11.74 -14.40 -16.27
C GLU A 117 -10.79 -13.23 -15.99
N MET A 118 -11.18 -12.25 -15.18
CA MET A 118 -10.40 -11.02 -15.02
C MET A 118 -9.16 -11.25 -14.14
N LEU A 119 -9.34 -11.81 -12.94
CA LEU A 119 -8.28 -11.92 -11.94
C LEU A 119 -7.06 -12.75 -12.39
N PRO A 120 -7.20 -13.88 -13.14
CA PRO A 120 -6.04 -14.65 -13.59
C PRO A 120 -5.21 -13.96 -14.68
N ARG A 121 -5.71 -12.90 -15.32
CA ARG A 121 -5.04 -12.19 -16.41
C ARG A 121 -4.17 -11.06 -15.85
N GLN A 122 -2.87 -11.31 -15.71
CA GLN A 122 -1.90 -10.32 -15.25
C GLN A 122 -0.75 -10.14 -16.27
N PRO A 123 -0.65 -8.99 -16.97
CA PRO A 123 -1.52 -7.81 -16.88
C PRO A 123 -2.91 -8.03 -17.50
N LEU A 124 -3.89 -7.29 -16.97
CA LEU A 124 -5.28 -7.33 -17.43
C LEU A 124 -5.44 -6.28 -18.54
N ARG A 125 -5.91 -6.69 -19.71
CA ARG A 125 -6.40 -5.79 -20.77
C ARG A 125 -7.71 -6.36 -21.26
N PHE A 126 -8.82 -5.91 -20.67
CA PHE A 126 -10.10 -6.57 -20.79
C PHE A 126 -11.20 -5.57 -21.08
N LEU A 127 -12.21 -5.96 -21.87
CA LEU A 127 -13.35 -5.11 -22.20
C LEU A 127 -14.62 -5.79 -21.67
N LEU A 128 -15.28 -5.16 -20.69
CA LEU A 128 -16.61 -5.58 -20.23
C LEU A 128 -17.68 -5.00 -21.18
N ALA A 129 -18.13 -5.83 -22.12
CA ALA A 129 -19.13 -5.47 -23.13
C ALA A 129 -20.54 -6.00 -22.82
N ASP A 130 -20.84 -6.31 -21.55
CA ASP A 130 -22.15 -6.78 -21.12
C ASP A 130 -23.24 -5.71 -21.31
N ASP A 131 -24.49 -6.14 -21.30
CA ASP A 131 -25.65 -5.26 -21.42
C ASP A 131 -25.68 -4.15 -20.35
N PRO A 132 -26.30 -2.99 -20.64
CA PRO A 132 -26.61 -1.99 -19.62
C PRO A 132 -27.39 -2.63 -18.45
N GLY A 133 -26.96 -2.37 -17.22
CA GLY A 133 -27.57 -2.96 -16.03
C GLY A 133 -27.03 -4.33 -15.60
N ALA A 134 -26.11 -4.95 -16.36
CA ALA A 134 -25.47 -6.22 -15.97
C ALA A 134 -24.58 -6.14 -14.71
N GLY A 135 -24.36 -4.93 -14.17
CA GLY A 135 -23.57 -4.66 -12.98
C GLY A 135 -22.06 -4.59 -13.24
N LYS A 136 -21.64 -3.99 -14.36
CA LYS A 136 -20.23 -3.76 -14.69
C LYS A 136 -19.48 -3.00 -13.58
N THR A 137 -20.12 -2.01 -12.96
CA THR A 137 -19.56 -1.29 -11.80
C THR A 137 -19.32 -2.19 -10.59
N ILE A 138 -20.22 -3.16 -10.34
CA ILE A 138 -20.04 -4.15 -9.27
C ILE A 138 -18.83 -5.05 -9.58
N MET A 139 -18.71 -5.54 -10.82
CA MET A 139 -17.57 -6.35 -11.24
C MET A 139 -16.25 -5.58 -11.13
N ALA A 140 -16.24 -4.32 -11.54
CA ALA A 140 -15.07 -3.46 -11.39
C ALA A 140 -14.71 -3.22 -9.92
N GLY A 141 -15.70 -2.92 -9.06
CA GLY A 141 -15.49 -2.73 -7.62
C GLY A 141 -14.94 -3.99 -6.94
N LEU A 142 -15.48 -5.17 -7.28
CA LEU A 142 -14.96 -6.45 -6.81
C LEU A 142 -13.51 -6.66 -7.26
N LEU A 143 -13.18 -6.40 -8.52
CA LEU A 143 -11.81 -6.51 -9.01
C LEU A 143 -10.87 -5.57 -8.24
N ILE A 144 -11.21 -4.29 -8.09
CA ILE A 144 -10.37 -3.32 -7.38
C ILE A 144 -10.10 -3.82 -5.96
N LYS A 145 -11.15 -4.22 -5.24
CA LYS A 145 -11.04 -4.64 -3.85
C LYS A 145 -10.25 -5.93 -3.69
N GLU A 146 -10.44 -6.87 -4.61
CA GLU A 146 -9.69 -8.14 -4.61
C GLU A 146 -8.19 -7.90 -4.87
N LEU A 147 -7.84 -7.02 -5.81
CA LEU A 147 -6.45 -6.65 -6.06
C LEU A 147 -5.82 -5.91 -4.87
N ILE A 148 -6.56 -5.02 -4.20
CA ILE A 148 -6.10 -4.37 -2.95
C ILE A 148 -5.86 -5.41 -1.86
N ALA A 149 -6.78 -6.36 -1.67
CA ALA A 149 -6.65 -7.39 -0.65
C ALA A 149 -5.45 -8.31 -0.90
N ARG A 150 -5.05 -8.47 -2.16
CA ARG A 150 -3.85 -9.19 -2.61
C ARG A 150 -2.57 -8.35 -2.57
N SER A 151 -2.65 -7.09 -2.12
CA SER A 151 -1.55 -6.11 -2.16
C SER A 151 -1.00 -5.88 -3.58
N ASP A 152 -1.82 -6.08 -4.61
CA ASP A 152 -1.44 -5.92 -6.02
C ASP A 152 -1.90 -4.58 -6.62
N LEU A 153 -2.80 -3.87 -5.93
CA LEU A 153 -3.29 -2.55 -6.35
C LEU A 153 -3.19 -1.57 -5.17
N GLU A 154 -2.46 -0.48 -5.39
CA GLU A 154 -2.41 0.70 -4.55
C GLU A 154 -3.02 1.89 -5.31
N ARG A 155 -2.64 2.05 -6.58
CA ARG A 155 -3.01 3.13 -7.48
C ARG A 155 -4.09 2.74 -8.48
N CYS A 156 -5.25 3.36 -8.41
CA CYS A 156 -6.36 3.12 -9.33
C CYS A 156 -6.96 4.42 -9.88
N LEU A 157 -7.13 4.47 -11.21
CA LEU A 157 -7.72 5.60 -11.91
C LEU A 157 -9.01 5.15 -12.62
N VAL A 158 -10.13 5.78 -12.28
CA VAL A 158 -11.39 5.60 -13.00
C VAL A 158 -11.61 6.80 -13.92
N VAL A 159 -11.81 6.55 -15.20
CA VAL A 159 -12.14 7.57 -16.19
C VAL A 159 -13.56 7.34 -16.67
N ALA A 160 -14.47 8.24 -16.33
CA ALA A 160 -15.89 8.08 -16.61
C ALA A 160 -16.51 9.33 -17.26
N PRO A 161 -17.66 9.18 -17.95
CA PRO A 161 -18.52 10.31 -18.31
C PRO A 161 -18.82 11.20 -17.11
N GLY A 162 -18.91 12.52 -17.32
CA GLY A 162 -19.17 13.46 -16.22
C GLY A 162 -20.44 13.16 -15.42
N SER A 163 -21.45 12.55 -16.04
CA SER A 163 -22.71 12.14 -15.41
C SER A 163 -22.60 10.92 -14.50
N LEU A 164 -21.52 10.13 -14.60
CA LEU A 164 -21.34 8.88 -13.85
C LEU A 164 -20.26 9.00 -12.76
N VAL A 165 -19.49 10.09 -12.73
CA VAL A 165 -18.38 10.25 -11.79
C VAL A 165 -18.82 10.22 -10.33
N GLU A 166 -19.91 10.88 -9.98
CA GLU A 166 -20.46 10.86 -8.61
C GLU A 166 -21.02 9.47 -8.26
N GLN A 167 -21.73 8.84 -9.21
CA GLN A 167 -22.22 7.46 -9.03
C GLN A 167 -21.07 6.48 -8.79
N TRP A 168 -19.95 6.60 -9.50
CA TRP A 168 -18.77 5.77 -9.26
C TRP A 168 -18.20 5.98 -7.85
N GLN A 169 -18.09 7.23 -7.40
CA GLN A 169 -17.61 7.54 -6.06
C GLN A 169 -18.53 6.94 -5.00
N ASP A 170 -19.84 7.12 -5.15
CA ASP A 170 -20.85 6.60 -4.23
C ASP A 170 -20.85 5.07 -4.21
N GLU A 171 -20.84 4.40 -5.36
CA GLU A 171 -20.83 2.94 -5.43
C GLU A 171 -19.54 2.35 -4.83
N LEU A 172 -18.37 2.91 -5.14
CA LEU A 172 -17.10 2.45 -4.58
C LEU A 172 -17.04 2.68 -3.06
N GLY A 173 -17.49 3.84 -2.58
CA GLY A 173 -17.53 4.17 -1.17
C GLY A 173 -18.53 3.31 -0.40
N GLN A 174 -19.79 3.30 -0.81
CA GLN A 174 -20.88 2.67 -0.06
C GLN A 174 -20.86 1.15 -0.15
N LYS A 175 -20.56 0.58 -1.32
CA LYS A 175 -20.63 -0.88 -1.52
C LYS A 175 -19.31 -1.58 -1.21
N PHE A 176 -18.19 -0.92 -1.51
CA PHE A 176 -16.87 -1.53 -1.41
C PHE A 176 -15.99 -0.93 -0.30
N ASN A 177 -16.43 0.15 0.35
CA ASN A 177 -15.65 0.87 1.35
C ASN A 177 -14.31 1.36 0.79
N LEU A 178 -14.32 1.78 -0.49
CA LEU A 178 -13.18 2.28 -1.23
C LEU A 178 -13.32 3.79 -1.44
N GLU A 179 -12.45 4.55 -0.78
CA GLU A 179 -12.41 6.00 -0.93
C GLU A 179 -11.64 6.38 -2.20
N PHE A 180 -12.33 7.12 -3.08
CA PHE A 180 -11.78 7.71 -4.29
C PHE A 180 -12.07 9.21 -4.28
N ASP A 181 -11.09 10.02 -4.66
CA ASP A 181 -11.31 11.45 -4.86
C ASP A 181 -11.70 11.74 -6.30
N ILE A 182 -12.68 12.61 -6.48
CA ILE A 182 -12.98 13.16 -7.80
C ILE A 182 -11.98 14.29 -8.09
N LEU A 183 -11.30 14.20 -9.24
CA LEU A 183 -10.40 15.26 -9.67
C LEU A 183 -11.17 16.57 -9.90
N SER A 184 -10.99 17.51 -8.98
CA SER A 184 -11.59 18.84 -8.98
C SER A 184 -10.60 19.88 -9.51
N ARG A 185 -11.08 21.08 -9.85
CA ARG A 185 -10.20 22.20 -10.22
C ARG A 185 -9.31 22.62 -9.06
N ASP A 186 -9.89 22.69 -7.87
CA ASP A 186 -9.18 23.03 -6.64
C ASP A 186 -8.00 22.07 -6.38
N MET A 187 -8.20 20.77 -6.60
CA MET A 187 -7.13 19.77 -6.48
C MET A 187 -6.01 19.98 -7.50
N ILE A 188 -6.34 20.44 -8.71
CA ILE A 188 -5.34 20.71 -9.75
C ILE A 188 -4.52 21.95 -9.41
N GLU A 189 -5.17 23.00 -8.92
CA GLU A 189 -4.54 24.28 -8.59
C GLU A 189 -3.70 24.20 -7.30
N ASN A 190 -4.17 23.44 -6.30
CA ASN A 190 -3.54 23.32 -4.98
C ASN A 190 -2.73 22.03 -4.79
N SER A 191 -2.36 21.35 -5.89
CA SER A 191 -1.52 20.14 -5.83
C SER A 191 -0.16 20.45 -5.18
N ARG A 192 0.22 19.66 -4.17
CA ARG A 192 1.45 19.88 -3.40
C ARG A 192 2.70 19.60 -4.22
N SER A 193 2.65 18.58 -5.08
CA SER A 193 3.73 18.24 -6.00
C SER A 193 3.64 19.00 -7.34
N GLY A 194 2.57 19.78 -7.56
CA GLY A 194 2.24 20.37 -8.85
C GLY A 194 1.58 19.38 -9.83
N ASN A 195 1.47 18.11 -9.45
CA ASN A 195 0.79 17.06 -10.20
C ASN A 195 -0.24 16.31 -9.33
N PRO A 196 -1.56 16.53 -9.54
CA PRO A 196 -2.58 15.87 -8.72
C PRO A 196 -2.59 14.35 -8.88
N PHE A 197 -2.11 13.81 -10.02
CA PHE A 197 -1.98 12.37 -10.24
C PHE A 197 -0.82 11.74 -9.46
N SER A 198 0.10 12.55 -8.93
CA SER A 198 1.16 12.10 -8.04
C SER A 198 0.77 12.20 -6.57
N ASP A 199 -0.17 13.09 -6.23
CA ASP A 199 -0.59 13.35 -4.85
C ASP A 199 -1.66 12.37 -4.34
N ARG A 200 -2.39 11.70 -5.23
CA ARG A 200 -3.52 10.81 -4.90
C ARG A 200 -3.39 9.50 -5.64
N ASP A 201 -3.56 8.40 -4.90
CA ASP A 201 -3.47 7.05 -5.47
C ASP A 201 -4.83 6.52 -5.96
N ARG A 202 -5.96 7.13 -5.59
CA ARG A 202 -7.29 6.67 -6.01
C ARG A 202 -8.12 7.83 -6.53
N LEU A 203 -8.23 7.93 -7.85
CA LEU A 203 -8.83 9.08 -8.50
C LEU A 203 -9.94 8.69 -9.47
N ILE A 204 -10.97 9.53 -9.53
CA ILE A 204 -12.00 9.49 -10.57
C ILE A 204 -11.88 10.78 -11.39
N VAL A 205 -11.78 10.63 -12.71
CA VAL A 205 -11.59 11.73 -13.64
C VAL A 205 -12.69 11.76 -14.68
N ARG A 206 -13.23 12.96 -14.92
CA ARG A 206 -14.18 13.21 -16.00
C ARG A 206 -13.45 13.11 -17.35
N LEU A 207 -13.87 12.17 -18.20
CA LEU A 207 -13.29 11.95 -19.53
C LEU A 207 -13.17 13.24 -20.35
N ASP A 208 -14.21 14.08 -20.35
CA ASP A 208 -14.22 15.32 -21.14
C ASP A 208 -13.27 16.39 -20.63
N VAL A 209 -12.99 16.42 -19.32
CA VAL A 209 -12.01 17.34 -18.73
C VAL A 209 -10.61 16.89 -19.14
N LEU A 210 -10.30 15.60 -18.99
CA LEU A 210 -9.01 15.03 -19.37
C LEU A 210 -8.75 15.17 -20.88
N ALA A 211 -9.75 14.88 -21.72
CA ALA A 211 -9.64 14.97 -23.18
C ALA A 211 -9.40 16.39 -23.72
N ARG A 212 -9.79 17.43 -22.97
CA ARG A 212 -9.66 18.82 -23.43
C ARG A 212 -8.43 19.54 -22.88
N ASN A 213 -7.84 19.05 -21.80
CA ASN A 213 -6.74 19.70 -21.10
C ASN A 213 -5.42 18.95 -21.38
N GLU A 214 -4.58 19.51 -22.24
CA GLU A 214 -3.29 18.92 -22.63
C GLU A 214 -2.29 18.89 -21.46
N GLU A 215 -2.26 19.93 -20.63
CA GLU A 215 -1.41 19.99 -19.44
C GLU A 215 -1.74 18.87 -18.45
N LEU A 216 -3.04 18.59 -18.24
CA LEU A 216 -3.46 17.44 -17.42
C LEU A 216 -3.02 16.10 -18.03
N GLN A 217 -3.05 15.97 -19.36
CA GLN A 217 -2.58 14.75 -20.00
C GLN A 217 -1.06 14.59 -19.83
N GLU A 218 -0.28 15.66 -19.91
CA GLU A 218 1.16 15.63 -19.64
C GLU A 218 1.47 15.28 -18.18
N LYS A 219 0.71 15.84 -17.24
CA LYS A 219 0.76 15.47 -15.81
C LYS A 219 0.42 14.00 -15.60
N LEU A 220 -0.59 13.47 -16.28
CA LEU A 220 -0.94 12.04 -16.23
C LEU A 220 0.19 11.16 -16.76
N MET A 221 0.81 11.53 -17.89
CA MET A 221 1.90 10.77 -18.51
C MET A 221 3.21 10.81 -17.71
N SER A 222 3.43 11.86 -16.92
CA SER A 222 4.62 12.02 -16.07
C SER A 222 4.45 11.45 -14.66
N ALA A 223 3.23 11.06 -14.27
CA ALA A 223 2.97 10.44 -12.98
C ALA A 223 3.53 9.00 -12.94
N ARG A 224 3.65 8.45 -11.72
CA ARG A 224 3.93 7.02 -11.54
C ARG A 224 2.84 6.19 -12.21
N GLU A 225 3.25 5.04 -12.76
CA GLU A 225 2.35 4.03 -13.31
C GLU A 225 1.16 3.75 -12.37
N TRP A 226 -0.01 3.59 -12.99
CA TRP A 226 -1.23 3.17 -12.31
C TRP A 226 -1.31 1.65 -12.32
N ASP A 227 -1.67 1.05 -11.19
CA ASP A 227 -1.86 -0.40 -11.13
C ASP A 227 -3.08 -0.76 -11.99
N LEU A 228 -4.20 -0.06 -11.82
CA LEU A 228 -5.42 -0.28 -12.59
C LEU A 228 -6.00 1.02 -13.15
N ILE A 229 -6.37 0.99 -14.43
CA ILE A 229 -7.17 2.03 -15.07
C ILE A 229 -8.48 1.43 -15.53
N ILE A 230 -9.59 2.09 -15.20
CA ILE A 230 -10.94 1.71 -15.62
C ILE A 230 -11.49 2.80 -16.52
N CYS A 231 -11.90 2.45 -17.74
CA CYS A 231 -12.51 3.38 -18.69
C CYS A 231 -13.99 3.06 -18.84
N ASP A 232 -14.84 3.79 -18.12
CA ASP A 232 -16.28 3.62 -18.24
C ASP A 232 -16.81 4.25 -19.54
N GLU A 233 -17.79 3.58 -20.14
CA GLU A 233 -18.32 3.89 -21.47
C GLU A 233 -17.21 4.09 -22.52
N ALA A 234 -16.26 3.15 -22.58
CA ALA A 234 -15.12 3.15 -23.50
C ALA A 234 -15.52 3.37 -24.98
N HIS A 235 -16.74 3.01 -25.36
CA HIS A 235 -17.30 3.29 -26.68
C HIS A 235 -17.32 4.79 -27.05
N ARG A 236 -17.25 5.70 -26.06
CA ARG A 236 -17.13 7.16 -26.26
C ARG A 236 -15.74 7.61 -26.70
N MET A 237 -14.73 6.73 -26.59
CA MET A 237 -13.36 6.95 -27.07
C MET A 237 -13.21 6.42 -28.51
N SER A 238 -14.02 6.94 -29.44
CA SER A 238 -14.08 6.44 -30.82
C SER A 238 -13.22 7.25 -31.79
N ALA A 239 -12.88 6.63 -32.92
CA ALA A 239 -12.29 7.27 -34.09
C ALA A 239 -13.26 7.15 -35.26
N THR A 240 -13.28 8.14 -36.16
CA THR A 240 -14.14 8.11 -37.35
C THR A 240 -13.29 7.80 -38.57
N TYR A 241 -13.73 6.84 -39.39
CA TYR A 241 -13.10 6.56 -40.68
C TYR A 241 -13.95 7.17 -41.79
N PHE A 242 -13.36 8.08 -42.56
CA PHE A 242 -14.06 8.71 -43.69
C PHE A 242 -13.08 8.94 -44.83
N GLY A 243 -13.44 8.48 -46.05
CA GLY A 243 -12.67 8.77 -47.26
C GLY A 243 -11.26 8.17 -47.31
N GLY A 244 -10.96 7.11 -46.54
CA GLY A 244 -9.62 6.52 -46.48
C GLY A 244 -8.74 7.05 -45.35
N GLU A 245 -9.18 8.10 -44.65
CA GLU A 245 -8.46 8.68 -43.51
C GLU A 245 -9.14 8.35 -42.18
N VAL A 246 -8.35 8.01 -41.17
CA VAL A 246 -8.80 7.83 -39.79
C VAL A 246 -8.66 9.17 -39.06
N LYS A 247 -9.78 9.75 -38.64
CA LYS A 247 -9.80 10.94 -37.79
C LYS A 247 -9.99 10.53 -36.33
N TYR A 248 -8.92 10.61 -35.55
CA TYR A 248 -8.94 10.33 -34.12
C TYR A 248 -9.59 11.48 -33.35
N THR A 249 -10.52 11.15 -32.45
CA THR A 249 -11.08 12.14 -31.52
C THR A 249 -10.12 12.40 -30.38
N ARG A 250 -10.26 13.55 -29.70
CA ARG A 250 -9.48 13.84 -28.48
C ARG A 250 -9.67 12.78 -27.39
N ARG A 251 -10.88 12.21 -27.28
CA ARG A 251 -11.19 11.13 -26.34
C ARG A 251 -10.44 9.85 -26.71
N TYR A 252 -10.36 9.51 -27.99
CA TYR A 252 -9.56 8.38 -28.47
C TYR A 252 -8.08 8.54 -28.12
N GLN A 253 -7.51 9.73 -28.37
CA GLN A 253 -6.11 10.03 -28.04
C GLN A 253 -5.83 9.89 -26.54
N VAL A 254 -6.74 10.34 -25.68
CA VAL A 254 -6.64 10.09 -24.23
C VAL A 254 -6.74 8.61 -23.90
N GLY A 255 -7.62 7.85 -24.53
CA GLY A 255 -7.69 6.40 -24.37
C GLY A 255 -6.36 5.71 -24.68
N GLN A 256 -5.66 6.13 -25.75
CA GLN A 256 -4.33 5.61 -26.07
C GLN A 256 -3.30 5.94 -24.99
N LYS A 257 -3.30 7.17 -24.47
CA LYS A 257 -2.40 7.59 -23.38
C LYS A 257 -2.67 6.79 -22.10
N LEU A 258 -3.94 6.61 -21.73
CA LEU A 258 -4.35 5.79 -20.58
C LEU A 258 -3.82 4.36 -20.70
N GLY A 259 -3.91 3.75 -21.87
CA GLY A 259 -3.36 2.40 -22.11
C GLY A 259 -1.83 2.29 -21.90
N GLN A 260 -1.08 3.39 -21.97
CA GLN A 260 0.38 3.41 -21.80
C GLN A 260 0.81 3.60 -20.34
N VAL A 261 -0.03 4.20 -19.49
CA VAL A 261 0.33 4.59 -18.12
C VAL A 261 -0.24 3.66 -17.05
N GLY A 262 -1.04 2.65 -17.45
CA GLY A 262 -1.62 1.66 -16.55
C GLY A 262 -1.12 0.26 -16.84
N ARG A 263 -0.78 -0.49 -15.78
CA ARG A 263 -0.42 -1.91 -15.86
C ARG A 263 -1.62 -2.77 -16.25
N HIS A 264 -2.74 -2.60 -15.55
CA HIS A 264 -4.03 -3.19 -15.87
C HIS A 264 -4.96 -2.14 -16.51
N ALA A 265 -5.76 -2.54 -17.51
CA ALA A 265 -6.83 -1.74 -18.08
C ALA A 265 -8.12 -2.56 -18.22
N LEU A 266 -9.22 -1.96 -17.77
CA LEU A 266 -10.59 -2.47 -17.84
C LEU A 266 -11.52 -1.48 -18.55
#